data_AF-A0A937WZ01-F1
#
_entry.id   AF-A0A937WZ01-F1
#
_cell.length_a   1.000
_cell.length_b   1.000
_cell.length_c   1.000
_cell.angle_alpha   90.00
_cell.angle_beta   90.00
_cell.angle_gamma   90.00
#
_symmetry.space_group_name_H-M   'P 1'
#
loop_
_entity.id
_entity.type
_entity.pdbx_description
1 polymer ?
#
loop_
_entity_poly.entity_id
_entity_poly.type
_entity_poly.pdbx_seq_one_letter_code
_entity_poly.pdbx_strand_id
1 'polypeptide(L)' 'MKEFLTYVALRPRTYGEAMTAWRSSCPRHTVWEDALVEGLIQVGIGTTVEDAPVTLTPQGRMILDGYHTHANRVEG' A
#
# COMPACT_ATOMS: atom_id res chain seq x y z
N MET A 1 -0.06 -6.03 6.03
CA MET A 1 -0.99 -5.34 5.13
C MET A 1 -1.27 -3.90 5.57
N LYS A 2 -1.85 -3.66 6.75
CA LYS A 2 -2.15 -2.30 7.26
C LYS A 2 -1.02 -1.28 7.06
N GLU A 3 0.16 -1.54 7.61
CA GLU A 3 1.31 -0.62 7.52
C GLU A 3 1.68 -0.25 6.08
N PHE A 4 1.55 -1.19 5.15
CA PHE A 4 1.81 -0.94 3.73
C PHE A 4 0.73 -0.03 3.11
N LEU A 5 -0.55 -0.31 3.37
CA LEU A 5 -1.65 0.50 2.85
C LEU A 5 -1.61 1.92 3.44
N THR A 6 -1.34 2.06 4.74
CA THR A 6 -1.12 3.35 5.40
C THR A 6 0.07 4.08 4.77
N TYR A 7 1.18 3.36 4.54
CA TYR A 7 2.34 3.90 3.85
C TYR A 7 1.92 4.46 2.50
N VAL A 8 1.29 3.70 1.60
CA VAL A 8 0.84 4.18 0.27
C VAL A 8 -0.17 5.33 0.38
N ALA A 9 -1.06 5.33 1.37
CA ALA A 9 -2.07 6.39 1.56
C ALA A 9 -1.48 7.77 1.89
N LEU A 10 -0.34 7.81 2.61
CA LEU A 10 0.26 9.06 3.11
C LEU A 10 0.66 10.04 2.01
N ARG A 11 1.15 9.54 0.88
CA ARG A 11 1.52 10.35 -0.27
C ARG A 11 1.52 9.49 -1.53
N PRO A 12 1.19 10.06 -2.70
CA PRO A 12 1.48 9.42 -3.98
C PRO A 12 2.96 9.04 -4.03
N ARG A 13 3.26 7.77 -4.30
CA ARG A 13 4.63 7.27 -4.45
C ARG A 13 4.76 6.59 -5.78
N THR A 14 5.98 6.55 -6.29
CA THR A 14 6.29 5.75 -7.45
C THR A 14 6.63 4.32 -7.05
N TYR A 15 6.54 3.40 -7.99
CA TYR A 15 6.86 1.99 -7.79
C TYR A 15 8.30 1.82 -7.31
N GLY A 16 9.27 2.55 -7.89
CA GLY A 16 10.67 2.50 -7.48
C GLY A 16 10.87 2.93 -6.03
N GLU A 17 10.23 4.02 -5.59
CA GLU A 17 10.27 4.47 -4.21
C GLU A 17 9.63 3.44 -3.26
N ALA A 18 8.44 2.95 -3.60
CA ALA A 18 7.70 2.01 -2.78
C ALA A 18 8.46 0.69 -2.64
N MET A 19 9.03 0.19 -3.75
CA MET A 19 9.75 -1.08 -3.77
C MET A 19 11.07 -0.97 -3.03
N THR A 20 11.78 0.15 -3.15
CA THR A 20 13.00 0.43 -2.39
C THR A 20 12.72 0.48 -0.88
N ALA A 21 11.76 1.29 -0.46
CA ALA A 21 11.43 1.45 0.96
C ALA A 21 10.87 0.16 1.58
N TRP A 22 10.04 -0.57 0.85
CA TRP A 22 9.39 -1.77 1.36
C TRP A 22 10.34 -2.97 1.41
N ARG A 23 11.21 -3.16 0.39
CA ARG A 23 12.20 -4.24 0.38
C ARG A 23 13.25 -4.14 1.49
N SER A 24 13.58 -2.93 1.93
CA SER A 24 14.54 -2.73 3.03
C SER A 24 14.00 -3.14 4.40
N SER A 25 12.68 -3.26 4.56
CA SER A 25 12.03 -3.33 5.88
C SER A 25 11.70 -4.76 6.35
N CYS A 26 11.65 -5.74 5.43
CA CYS A 26 11.45 -7.17 5.75
C CYS A 26 11.49 -7.99 4.44
N PRO A 27 11.85 -9.29 4.44
CA PRO A 27 11.69 -10.16 3.26
C PRO A 27 10.22 -10.44 2.86
N ARG A 28 9.24 -9.68 3.36
CA ARG A 28 7.80 -9.86 3.14
C ARG A 28 7.32 -9.23 1.82
N HIS A 29 7.96 -9.61 0.72
CA HIS A 29 7.50 -9.30 -0.65
C HIS A 29 6.02 -9.69 -0.83
N THR A 30 5.58 -10.71 -0.09
CA THR A 30 4.20 -11.19 -0.03
C THR A 30 3.17 -10.09 0.26
N VAL A 31 3.41 -9.14 1.16
CA VAL A 31 2.37 -8.13 1.48
C VAL A 31 2.08 -7.21 0.29
N TRP A 32 3.11 -6.87 -0.49
CA TRP A 32 2.93 -6.06 -1.70
C TRP A 32 2.21 -6.87 -2.78
N GLU A 33 2.65 -8.11 -3.00
CA GLU A 33 2.08 -9.00 -4.00
C GLU A 33 0.62 -9.34 -3.69
N ASP A 34 0.31 -9.67 -2.43
CA ASP A 34 -1.05 -9.90 -1.94
C ASP A 34 -1.91 -8.66 -2.15
N ALA A 35 -1.41 -7.45 -1.84
CA ALA A 35 -2.17 -6.21 -2.05
C ALA A 35 -2.47 -5.94 -3.53
N LEU A 36 -1.54 -6.30 -4.42
CA LEU A 36 -1.72 -6.17 -5.86
C LEU A 36 -2.69 -7.23 -6.41
N VAL A 37 -2.56 -8.48 -5.96
CA VAL A 37 -3.42 -9.61 -6.35
C VAL A 37 -4.85 -9.41 -5.84
N GLU A 38 -5.02 -8.93 -4.61
CA GLU A 38 -6.31 -8.60 -4.02
C GLU A 38 -6.90 -7.30 -4.61
N GLY A 39 -6.17 -6.55 -5.44
CA GLY A 39 -6.65 -5.32 -6.04
C GLY A 39 -6.84 -4.18 -5.03
N LEU A 40 -6.07 -4.17 -3.94
CA LEU A 40 -6.06 -3.11 -2.93
C LEU A 40 -5.21 -1.91 -3.35
N ILE A 41 -4.18 -2.17 -4.16
CA ILE A 41 -3.35 -1.15 -4.78
C ILE A 41 -3.42 -1.26 -6.30
N GLN A 42 -3.15 -0.15 -6.96
CA GLN A 42 -2.99 -0.08 -8.40
C GLN A 42 -1.69 0.63 -8.74
N VAL A 43 -0.96 0.03 -9.69
CA VAL A 43 0.20 0.64 -10.32
C VAL A 43 -0.27 1.27 -11.63
N GLY A 44 -0.12 2.60 -11.72
CA GLY A 44 -0.44 3.36 -12.92
C GLY A 44 0.64 3.24 -13.99
N ILE A 45 0.53 4.05 -15.05
CA ILE A 45 1.52 4.10 -16.12
C ILE A 45 2.44 5.29 -15.87
N GLY A 46 3.72 5.01 -15.66
CA GLY A 46 4.79 6.01 -15.62
C GLY A 46 5.62 6.00 -16.90
N THR A 47 6.53 6.96 -17.03
CA THR A 47 7.54 6.99 -18.11
C THR A 47 8.40 5.73 -18.08
N THR A 48 8.66 5.20 -16.89
CA THR A 48 9.33 3.93 -16.63
C THR A 48 8.53 3.12 -15.62
N VAL A 49 8.89 1.84 -15.45
CA VAL A 49 8.32 1.00 -14.39
C VAL A 49 8.58 1.62 -13.01
N GLU A 50 9.73 2.26 -12.80
CA GLU A 50 10.07 2.86 -11.51
C GLU A 50 9.28 4.14 -11.23
N ASP A 51 8.91 4.90 -12.27
CA ASP A 51 8.10 6.12 -12.17
C ASP A 51 6.60 5.83 -12.06
N ALA A 52 6.18 4.59 -12.23
CA ALA A 52 4.77 4.22 -12.21
C ALA A 52 4.13 4.58 -10.86
N PRO A 53 3.09 5.43 -10.83
CA PRO A 53 2.49 5.84 -9.57
C PRO A 53 1.74 4.68 -8.92
N VAL A 54 1.91 4.52 -7.62
CA VAL A 54 1.26 3.51 -6.80
C VAL A 54 0.20 4.19 -5.97
N THR A 55 -1.05 3.77 -6.14
CA THR A 55 -2.20 4.36 -5.44
C THR A 55 -3.09 3.30 -4.85
N LEU A 56 -3.82 3.66 -3.79
CA LEU A 56 -4.87 2.79 -3.26
C LEU A 56 -6.07 2.75 -4.21
N THR A 57 -6.64 1.57 -4.39
CA THR A 57 -7.96 1.42 -5.00
C THR A 57 -9.05 1.80 -4.01
N PRO A 58 -10.31 1.99 -4.45
CA PRO A 58 -11.44 2.16 -3.53
C PRO A 58 -11.52 1.04 -2.49
N GLN A 59 -11.27 -0.21 -2.89
CA GLN A 59 -11.26 -1.37 -1.98
C GLN A 59 -10.12 -1.29 -0.96
N GLY A 60 -8.90 -0.93 -1.41
CA GLY A 60 -7.76 -0.76 -0.50
C GLY A 60 -7.99 0.33 0.55
N ARG A 61 -8.67 1.43 0.16
CA ARG A 61 -9.11 2.48 1.09
C ARG A 61 -10.09 1.95 2.13
N MET A 62 -11.13 1.22 1.72
CA MET A 62 -12.11 0.64 2.65
C MET A 62 -11.47 -0.31 3.67
N ILE A 63 -10.54 -1.16 3.23
CA ILE A 63 -9.81 -2.06 4.15
C ILE A 63 -8.94 -1.26 5.12
N LEU A 64 -8.25 -0.23 4.63
CA LEU A 64 -7.43 0.64 5.47
C LEU A 64 -8.27 1.37 6.53
N ASP A 65 -9.42 1.91 6.15
CA ASP A 65 -10.37 2.56 7.07
C ASP A 65 -10.91 1.59 8.11
N GLY A 66 -11.18 0.33 7.72
CA GLY A 66 -11.54 -0.74 8.64
C GLY A 66 -10.45 -1.00 9.69
N TYR A 67 -9.18 -1.04 9.28
CA TYR A 67 -8.05 -1.19 10.21
C TYR A 67 -7.88 0.01 11.16
N HIS A 68 -8.13 1.23 10.69
CA HIS A 68 -8.11 2.43 11.53
C HIS A 68 -9.25 2.41 12.55
N THR A 69 -10.44 1.99 12.13
CA THR A 69 -11.62 1.87 12.99
C THR A 69 -11.41 0.83 14.10
N HIS A 70 -10.78 -0.31 13.79
CA HIS A 70 -10.47 -1.34 14.78
C HIS A 70 -9.35 -0.92 15.76
N ALA A 71 -8.37 -0.14 15.31
CA ALA A 71 -7.35 0.41 16.20
C ALA A 71 -7.93 1.39 17.22
N ASN A 72 -8.97 2.15 16.84
CA ASN A 72 -9.63 3.12 17.72
C ASN A 72 -10.68 2.52 18.67
N ARG A 73 -11.00 1.21 18.58
CA ARG A 73 -12.06 0.57 19.40
C ARG A 73 -11.54 -0.16 20.64
N VAL A 74 -10.22 -0.30 20.79
CA VAL A 74 -9.58 -1.02 21.92
C VAL A 74 -9.16 -0.11 23.08
N GLU A 75 -9.38 1.21 22.97
CA GLU A 75 -9.20 2.18 24.06
C GLU A 75 -10.54 2.84 24.42
N GLY A 76 -11.42 2.10 25.10
CA GLY A 76 -12.70 2.60 25.61
C GLY A 76 -13.24 1.72 26.73
#